data_AF-A0A2A3HBS2-F1
#
_entry.id   AF-A0A2A3HBS2-F1
#
_cell.length_a   1.000
_cell.length_b   1.000
_cell.length_c   1.000
_cell.angle_alpha   90.00
_cell.angle_beta   90.00
_cell.angle_gamma   90.00
#
_symmetry.space_group_name_H-M   'P 1'
#
loop_
_entity.id
_entity.type
_entity.pdbx_description
1 polymer ?
#
loop_
_entity_poly.entity_id
_entity_poly.type
_entity_poly.pdbx_seq_one_letter_code
_entity_poly.pdbx_strand_id
1 'polypeptide(L)'
;MGLFLRTSADSPAAPADPVGRARGTAACSRSGRHVVADTHWRARTGHWYLLAAGSRAVTRIDVGGDVTARANGRTLAVRAARDARTRVTARLDTGASLEPVGDGAGR
;
A
#
# COMPACT_ATOMS: atom_id res chain seq x y z
N MET A 1 -0.38 -10.94 34.92
CA MET A 1 -0.26 -9.67 34.17
C MET A 1 0.04 -10.02 32.72
N GLY A 2 -0.99 -10.15 31.88
CA GLY A 2 -0.85 -10.59 30.49
C GLY A 2 -0.60 -9.42 29.56
N LEU A 3 0.49 -9.50 28.79
CA LEU A 3 0.82 -8.51 27.76
C LEU A 3 -0.09 -8.75 26.55
N PHE A 4 -1.17 -7.98 26.44
CA PHE A 4 -1.99 -7.96 25.22
C PHE A 4 -1.23 -7.17 24.16
N LEU A 5 -0.64 -7.89 23.20
CA LEU A 5 -0.12 -7.31 21.97
C LEU A 5 -1.32 -6.69 21.24
N ARG A 6 -1.50 -5.38 21.34
CA ARG A 6 -2.42 -4.63 20.47
C ARG A 6 -1.90 -4.75 19.05
N THR A 7 -2.43 -5.69 18.29
CA THR A 7 -2.24 -5.70 16.83
C THR A 7 -3.01 -4.52 16.28
N SER A 8 -2.46 -3.78 15.31
CA SER A 8 -3.14 -2.64 14.66
C SER A 8 -4.49 -2.99 14.02
N ALA A 9 -4.88 -4.27 14.04
CA ALA A 9 -6.18 -4.75 13.56
C ALA A 9 -7.35 -4.47 14.54
N ASP A 10 -7.09 -4.11 15.81
CA ASP A 10 -8.15 -4.07 16.83
C ASP A 10 -9.00 -2.79 16.82
N SER A 11 -8.47 -1.66 16.30
CA SER A 11 -9.27 -0.43 16.16
C SER A 11 -8.66 0.57 15.17
N PRO A 12 -9.51 1.28 14.38
CA PRO A 12 -9.05 2.28 13.41
C PRO A 12 -8.34 3.50 14.03
N ALA A 13 -8.40 3.64 15.36
CA ALA A 13 -7.72 4.67 16.13
C ALA A 13 -6.34 4.25 16.65
N ALA A 14 -5.91 2.99 16.42
CA ALA A 14 -4.58 2.56 16.80
C ALA A 14 -3.50 3.36 16.03
N PRO A 15 -2.35 3.65 16.67
CA PRO A 15 -1.22 4.29 15.97
C PRO A 15 -0.81 3.47 14.74
N ALA A 16 -0.59 4.18 13.63
CA ALA A 16 -0.16 3.60 12.36
C ALA A 16 1.02 4.39 11.80
N ASP A 17 1.99 3.67 11.21
CA ASP A 17 3.10 4.31 10.50
C ASP A 17 2.62 4.83 9.13
N PRO A 18 2.77 6.13 8.84
CA PRO A 18 2.36 6.68 7.55
C PRO A 18 3.28 6.15 6.44
N VAL A 19 2.69 5.44 5.47
CA VAL A 19 3.41 4.85 4.32
C VAL A 19 3.45 5.75 3.08
N GLY A 20 2.65 6.82 3.07
CA GLY A 20 2.57 7.75 1.96
C GLY A 20 2.06 9.12 2.41
N ARG A 21 2.55 10.17 1.76
CA ARG A 21 2.13 11.55 2.00
C ARG A 21 2.23 12.35 0.72
N ALA A 22 1.15 13.02 0.33
CA ALA A 22 1.15 13.98 -0.76
C ALA A 22 0.74 15.36 -0.25
N ARG A 23 1.37 16.41 -0.77
CA ARG A 23 1.05 17.82 -0.47
C ARG A 23 0.74 18.54 -1.78
N GLY A 24 -0.20 19.47 -1.74
CA GLY A 24 -0.57 20.27 -2.92
C GLY A 24 -1.17 19.46 -4.08
N THR A 25 -1.72 18.27 -3.81
CA THR A 25 -2.32 17.41 -4.84
C THR A 25 -3.84 17.40 -4.78
N ALA A 26 -4.47 17.01 -5.88
CA ALA A 26 -5.91 16.83 -5.94
C ALA A 26 -6.41 15.58 -5.18
N ALA A 27 -5.53 14.81 -4.51
CA ALA A 27 -5.87 13.55 -3.85
C ALA A 27 -6.95 13.69 -2.76
N CYS A 28 -7.05 14.87 -2.13
CA CYS A 28 -8.09 15.19 -1.15
C CYS A 28 -9.27 15.97 -1.74
N SER A 29 -9.29 16.21 -3.06
CA SER A 29 -10.40 16.88 -3.74
C SER A 29 -11.51 15.90 -4.12
N ARG A 30 -12.70 16.41 -4.44
CA ARG A 30 -13.82 15.59 -4.93
C ARG A 30 -13.42 14.67 -6.09
N SER A 31 -12.50 15.13 -6.95
CA SER A 31 -12.09 14.45 -8.17
C SER A 31 -10.90 13.50 -7.98
N GLY A 32 -10.17 13.59 -6.86
CA GLY A 32 -8.95 12.80 -6.62
C GLY A 32 -8.98 11.88 -5.40
N ARG A 33 -10.16 11.64 -4.81
CA ARG A 33 -10.40 10.80 -3.61
C ARG A 33 -9.86 9.37 -3.64
N HIS A 34 -9.35 8.91 -4.78
CA HIS A 34 -8.87 7.56 -4.97
C HIS A 34 -7.35 7.52 -4.88
N VAL A 35 -6.85 6.69 -3.97
CA VAL A 35 -5.42 6.54 -3.68
C VAL A 35 -5.06 5.07 -3.62
N VAL A 36 -3.79 4.78 -3.91
CA VAL A 36 -3.10 3.55 -3.56
C VAL A 36 -1.81 3.93 -2.85
N ALA A 37 -1.31 3.11 -1.93
CA ALA A 37 -0.01 3.30 -1.30
C ALA A 37 0.66 1.94 -1.13
N ASP A 38 1.98 1.94 -1.00
CA ASP A 38 2.78 0.76 -0.78
C ASP A 38 3.89 0.97 0.24
N THR A 39 4.39 -0.14 0.79
CA THR A 39 5.53 -0.13 1.72
C THR A 39 6.22 -1.48 1.78
N HIS A 40 7.53 -1.47 2.02
CA HIS A 40 8.27 -2.67 2.42
C HIS A 40 8.15 -2.87 3.93
N TRP A 41 7.55 -4.00 4.33
CA TRP A 41 7.29 -4.33 5.72
C TRP A 41 7.90 -5.68 6.09
N ARG A 42 8.43 -5.75 7.31
CA ARG A 42 8.99 -6.99 7.87
C ARG A 42 7.98 -7.66 8.79
N ALA A 43 7.58 -8.87 8.42
CA ALA A 43 6.75 -9.72 9.27
C ALA A 43 7.49 -10.13 10.54
N ARG A 44 6.72 -10.48 11.59
CA ARG A 44 7.26 -10.99 12.87
C ARG A 44 8.13 -12.24 12.69
N THR A 45 7.87 -13.02 11.65
CA THR A 45 8.68 -14.19 11.27
C THR A 45 10.03 -13.81 10.65
N GLY A 46 10.35 -12.53 10.54
CA GLY A 46 11.60 -12.01 9.98
C GLY A 46 11.59 -11.81 8.46
N HIS A 47 10.53 -12.23 7.78
CA HIS A 47 10.39 -12.17 6.33
C HIS A 47 9.91 -10.80 5.84
N TRP A 48 10.49 -10.33 4.74
CA TRP A 48 10.09 -9.08 4.10
C TRP A 48 9.00 -9.30 3.05
N TYR A 49 8.11 -8.30 2.99
CA TYR A 49 7.00 -8.24 2.05
C TYR A 49 6.87 -6.82 1.52
N LEU A 50 6.51 -6.71 0.25
CA LEU A 50 5.85 -5.52 -0.27
C LEU A 50 4.36 -5.63 0.05
N LEU A 51 3.84 -4.63 0.75
CA LEU A 51 2.42 -4.45 1.01
C LEU A 51 1.89 -3.30 0.16
N ALA A 52 0.71 -3.45 -0.41
CA ALA A 52 0.01 -2.37 -1.09
C ALA A 52 -1.48 -2.36 -0.72
N ALA A 53 -2.04 -1.15 -0.59
CA ALA A 53 -3.44 -0.96 -0.25
C ALA A 53 -4.06 0.21 -1.02
N GLY A 54 -5.28 0.00 -1.50
CA GLY A 54 -6.03 0.96 -2.31
C GLY A 54 -7.35 1.39 -1.66
N SER A 55 -7.86 2.54 -2.10
CA SER A 55 -9.20 3.03 -1.74
C SER A 55 -10.30 2.07 -2.22
N ARG A 56 -11.56 2.30 -1.79
CA ARG A 56 -12.69 1.39 -2.07
C ARG A 56 -12.96 1.13 -3.56
N ALA A 57 -12.61 2.08 -4.43
CA ALA A 57 -12.81 1.97 -5.87
C ALA A 57 -11.71 1.16 -6.57
N VAL A 58 -10.61 0.82 -5.87
CA VAL A 58 -9.56 -0.05 -6.44
C VAL A 58 -10.11 -1.47 -6.62
N THR A 59 -9.95 -2.01 -7.82
CA THR A 59 -10.40 -3.34 -8.22
C THR A 59 -9.24 -4.29 -8.50
N ARG A 60 -8.04 -3.77 -8.73
CA ARG A 60 -6.82 -4.57 -8.94
C ARG A 60 -5.58 -3.80 -8.53
N ILE A 61 -4.59 -4.53 -8.01
CA ILE A 61 -3.23 -4.02 -7.77
C ILE A 61 -2.24 -4.89 -8.54
N ASP A 62 -1.31 -4.21 -9.19
CA ASP A 62 -0.27 -4.77 -10.05
C ASP A 62 1.10 -4.33 -9.52
N VAL A 63 2.04 -5.28 -9.40
CA VAL A 63 3.44 -5.05 -9.01
C VAL A 63 4.34 -5.54 -10.13
N GLY A 64 5.33 -4.74 -10.52
CA GLY A 64 6.41 -5.15 -11.41
C GLY A 64 7.78 -4.69 -10.90
N GLY A 65 8.85 -5.09 -11.59
CA GLY A 65 10.23 -4.86 -11.21
C GLY A 65 10.90 -6.16 -10.75
N ASP A 66 11.68 -6.10 -9.67
CA ASP A 66 12.38 -7.27 -9.09
C ASP A 66 11.41 -8.37 -8.61
N VAL A 67 10.15 -7.98 -8.35
CA VAL A 67 9.04 -8.88 -8.05
C VAL A 67 7.87 -8.53 -8.98
N THR A 68 7.24 -9.57 -9.54
CA THR A 68 6.01 -9.41 -10.32
C THR A 68 4.87 -10.11 -9.61
N ALA A 69 3.78 -9.39 -9.37
CA ALA A 69 2.58 -9.93 -8.73
C ALA A 69 1.33 -9.17 -9.15
N ARG A 70 0.19 -9.85 -9.03
CA ARG A 70 -1.13 -9.27 -9.29
C ARG A 70 -2.09 -9.78 -8.23
N ALA A 71 -2.93 -8.89 -7.72
CA ALA A 71 -4.05 -9.24 -6.85
C ALA A 71 -5.32 -8.54 -7.33
N ASN A 72 -6.39 -9.31 -7.46
CA ASN A 72 -7.73 -8.74 -7.61
C ASN A 72 -8.19 -8.23 -6.24
N GLY A 73 -8.78 -7.03 -6.21
CA GLY A 73 -9.18 -6.35 -4.99
C GLY A 73 -8.24 -5.20 -4.59
N ARG A 74 -8.31 -4.83 -3.32
CA ARG A 74 -7.78 -3.56 -2.79
C ARG A 74 -6.50 -3.71 -1.99
N THR A 75 -6.00 -4.93 -1.82
CA THR A 75 -4.85 -5.23 -0.98
C THR A 75 -3.98 -6.27 -1.64
N LEU A 76 -2.66 -6.12 -1.48
CA LEU A 76 -1.67 -7.08 -1.96
C LEU A 76 -0.57 -7.22 -0.90
N ALA A 77 -0.11 -8.45 -0.69
CA ALA A 77 1.06 -8.76 0.09
C ALA A 77 1.89 -9.79 -0.70
N VAL A 78 3.11 -9.43 -1.08
CA VAL A 78 4.01 -10.32 -1.83
C VAL A 78 5.39 -10.34 -1.19
N ARG A 79 6.03 -11.50 -1.19
CA ARG A 79 7.44 -11.64 -0.74
C ARG A 79 8.32 -10.75 -1.62
N ALA A 80 9.11 -9.90 -0.97
CA ALA A 80 10.08 -9.04 -1.63
C ALA A 80 11.29 -8.88 -0.71
N ALA A 81 12.49 -8.73 -1.28
CA ALA A 81 13.64 -8.31 -0.50
C ALA A 81 13.38 -6.91 0.09
N ARG A 82 14.10 -6.54 1.15
CA ARG A 82 13.93 -5.24 1.83
C ARG A 82 14.13 -4.05 0.87
N ASP A 83 15.02 -4.23 -0.08
CA ASP A 83 15.55 -3.26 -1.04
C ASP A 83 15.13 -3.58 -2.49
N ALA A 84 14.13 -4.44 -2.67
CA ALA A 84 13.61 -4.76 -3.98
C ALA A 84 13.07 -3.51 -4.68
N ARG A 85 13.48 -3.31 -5.94
CA ARG A 85 12.97 -2.24 -6.79
C ARG A 85 11.65 -2.66 -7.39
N THR A 86 10.57 -2.11 -6.85
CA THR A 86 9.21 -2.45 -7.27
C THR A 86 8.46 -1.21 -7.75
N ARG A 87 7.59 -1.40 -8.75
CA ARG A 87 6.60 -0.41 -9.16
C ARG A 87 5.21 -0.98 -8.92
N VAL A 88 4.45 -0.27 -8.09
CA VAL A 88 3.05 -0.60 -7.78
C VAL A 88 2.16 0.27 -8.64
N THR A 89 1.11 -0.32 -9.22
CA THR A 89 0.02 0.42 -9.86
C THR A 89 -1.32 -0.19 -9.44
N ALA A 90 -2.39 0.60 -9.47
CA ALA A 90 -3.74 0.11 -9.19
C ALA A 90 -4.71 0.46 -10.31
N ARG A 91 -5.76 -0.36 -10.45
CA ARG A 91 -6.89 -0.11 -11.34
C ARG A 91 -8.15 0.20 -10.56
N LEU A 92 -8.92 1.17 -11.05
CA LEU A 92 -10.22 1.53 -10.53
C LEU A 92 -11.35 0.77 -11.23
N ASP A 93 -12.52 0.76 -10.62
CA ASP A 93 -13.79 0.29 -11.21
C ASP A 93 -14.16 1.02 -12.51
N THR A 94 -13.74 2.28 -12.65
CA THR A 94 -13.85 3.07 -13.89
C THR A 94 -12.86 2.64 -14.98
N GLY A 95 -11.92 1.74 -14.68
CA GLY A 95 -10.82 1.33 -15.56
C GLY A 95 -9.58 2.22 -15.51
N ALA A 96 -9.66 3.39 -14.87
CA ALA A 96 -8.54 4.31 -14.69
C ALA A 96 -7.41 3.69 -13.85
N SER A 97 -6.18 4.14 -14.09
CA SER A 97 -4.99 3.71 -13.34
C SER A 97 -4.61 4.72 -12.27
N LEU A 98 -4.08 4.22 -11.16
CA LEU A 98 -3.46 5.02 -10.11
C LEU A 98 -2.00 4.62 -9.89
N GLU A 99 -1.19 5.63 -9.63
CA GLU A 99 0.14 5.48 -9.04
C GLU A 99 0.05 5.66 -7.52
N PRO A 100 1.01 5.11 -6.75
CA PRO A 100 1.07 5.27 -5.31
C PRO A 100 1.14 6.73 -4.87
N VAL A 101 0.47 7.03 -3.77
CA VAL A 101 0.49 8.36 -3.15
C VAL A 101 1.75 8.53 -2.31
N GLY A 102 2.45 9.63 -2.59
CA GLY A 102 3.71 9.98 -1.95
C GLY A 102 4.89 9.83 -2.87
N ASP A 103 6.06 10.20 -2.37
CA ASP A 103 7.32 10.15 -3.11
C ASP A 103 7.75 8.69 -3.32
N GLY A 104 7.07 7.97 -4.22
CA GLY A 104 7.38 6.60 -4.67
C GLY A 104 8.70 6.48 -5.45
N ALA A 105 9.66 7.36 -5.17
CA ALA A 105 10.97 7.44 -5.80
C ALA A 105 11.96 8.14 -4.85
N GLY A 106 12.41 7.47 -3.79
CA GLY A 106 13.40 8.11 -2.91
C GLY A 106 13.66 7.41 -1.59
N ARG A 107 14.12 6.15 -1.64
CA ARG A 107 15.09 5.62 -0.68
C ARG A 107 16.09 4.76 -1.42
#